data_AF-A0A357F2U9-F1
#
_entry.id   AF-A0A357F2U9-F1
#
_cell.length_a   1.000
_cell.length_b   1.000
_cell.length_c   1.000
_cell.angle_alpha   90.00
_cell.angle_beta   90.00
_cell.angle_gamma   90.00
#
_symmetry.space_group_name_H-M   'P 1'
#
loop_
_entity.id
_entity.type
_entity.pdbx_description
1 polymer ?
#
loop_
_entity_poly.entity_id
_entity_poly.type
_entity_poly.pdbx_seq_one_letter_code
_entity_poly.pdbx_strand_id
1 'polypeptide(L)'
;MFSDNFRRGEGKGNGRKGSKAVSKLADIGWKAFQAVNTVLPEGKSIQPDWAAEPLLKSYERSAPPLGFPRETDSLCPACVKSVRNGVIAGDIPL
;
A
#
# COMPACT_ATOMS: atom_id res chain seq x y z
N MET A 1 0.56 5.95 -7.51
CA MET A 1 -0.42 7.00 -7.88
C MET A 1 -1.80 6.49 -7.48
N PHE A 2 -2.12 6.60 -6.19
CA PHE A 2 -3.42 6.18 -5.67
C PHE A 2 -4.37 7.37 -5.84
N SER A 3 -5.42 7.18 -6.62
CA SER A 3 -6.43 8.21 -6.87
C SER A 3 -7.28 8.42 -5.62
N ASP A 4 -7.16 9.62 -5.05
CA ASP A 4 -7.98 10.10 -3.94
C ASP A 4 -9.43 10.34 -4.39
N ASN A 5 -10.17 9.26 -4.63
CA ASN A 5 -11.62 9.30 -4.85
C ASN A 5 -12.42 9.35 -3.53
N PHE A 6 -11.76 9.71 -2.41
CA PHE A 6 -12.41 9.83 -1.10
C PHE A 6 -13.24 11.10 -0.92
N ARG A 7 -13.31 12.01 -1.90
CA ARG A 7 -14.23 13.16 -1.88
C ARG A 7 -15.66 12.79 -2.27
N ARG A 8 -16.24 11.81 -1.57
CA ARG A 8 -17.65 11.46 -1.69
C ARG A 8 -18.50 12.41 -0.83
N GLY A 9 -18.97 13.52 -1.41
CA GLY A 9 -20.16 14.23 -0.90
C GLY A 9 -20.02 15.68 -0.42
N GLU A 10 -18.88 16.37 -0.56
CA GLU A 10 -18.74 17.79 -0.15
C GLU A 10 -19.45 18.80 -1.09
N GLY A 11 -20.41 18.35 -1.91
CA GLY A 11 -21.04 19.18 -2.96
C GLY A 11 -22.29 19.95 -2.53
N LYS A 12 -22.88 19.69 -1.37
CA LYS A 12 -24.16 20.30 -0.96
C LYS A 12 -24.19 20.66 0.54
N GLY A 13 -23.33 21.58 0.94
CA GLY A 13 -23.42 22.24 2.25
C GLY A 13 -23.47 23.75 2.04
N ASN A 14 -24.55 24.40 2.47
CA ASN A 14 -24.72 25.85 2.43
C ASN A 14 -23.46 26.50 3.05
N GLY A 15 -22.77 27.36 2.28
CA GLY A 15 -21.37 27.75 2.50
C GLY A 15 -21.11 28.33 3.89
N ARG A 16 -20.75 27.47 4.86
CA ARG A 16 -20.25 27.90 6.16
C ARG A 16 -18.84 28.42 5.96
N LYS A 17 -18.66 29.75 5.89
CA LYS A 17 -17.34 30.41 5.77
C LYS A 17 -16.30 29.85 6.76
N GLY A 18 -16.74 29.36 7.92
CA GLY A 18 -15.91 28.67 8.90
C GLY A 18 -15.25 27.38 8.40
N SER A 19 -15.94 26.52 7.63
CA SER A 19 -15.32 25.26 7.14
C SER A 19 -14.23 25.52 6.12
N LYS A 20 -14.42 26.52 5.25
CA LYS A 20 -13.39 26.97 4.30
C LYS A 20 -12.17 27.58 5.01
N ALA A 21 -12.39 28.37 6.06
CA ALA A 21 -11.31 28.94 6.85
C ALA A 21 -10.49 27.85 7.57
N VAL A 22 -11.16 26.90 8.25
CA VAL A 22 -10.50 25.77 8.91
C VAL A 22 -9.74 24.91 7.90
N SER A 23 -10.33 24.61 6.74
CA SER A 23 -9.67 23.82 5.70
C SER A 23 -8.41 24.50 5.17
N LYS A 24 -8.42 25.84 5.00
CA LYS A 24 -7.25 26.59 4.56
C LYS A 24 -6.14 26.59 5.60
N LEU A 25 -6.49 26.77 6.88
CA LEU A 25 -5.51 26.70 7.97
C LEU A 25 -4.86 25.32 8.05
N ALA A 26 -5.65 24.24 7.89
CA ALA A 26 -5.13 22.88 7.85
C ALA A 26 -4.19 22.64 6.64
N ASP A 27 -4.54 23.13 5.45
CA ASP A 27 -3.69 23.01 4.26
C ASP A 27 -2.34 23.74 4.42
N ILE A 28 -2.37 24.95 4.99
CA ILE A 28 -1.15 25.71 5.30
C ILE A 28 -0.30 24.95 6.32
N GLY A 29 -0.91 24.44 7.40
CA GLY A 29 -0.22 23.64 8.41
C GLY A 29 0.43 22.39 7.83
N TRP A 30 -0.28 21.69 6.94
CA TRP A 30 0.24 20.50 6.26
C TRP A 30 1.46 20.82 5.38
N LYS A 31 1.39 21.91 4.60
CA LYS A 31 2.50 22.35 3.75
C LYS A 31 3.73 22.75 4.55
N ALA A 32 3.52 23.47 5.66
CA ALA A 32 4.61 23.84 6.56
C ALA A 32 5.27 22.58 7.20
N PHE A 33 4.46 21.64 7.69
CA PHE A 33 4.94 20.36 8.20
C PHE A 33 5.72 19.58 7.15
N GLN A 34 5.19 19.48 5.93
CA GLN A 34 5.84 18.76 4.84
C GLN A 34 7.18 19.39 4.45
N ALA A 35 7.26 20.73 4.39
CA ALA A 35 8.50 21.44 4.09
C ALA A 35 9.60 21.11 5.10
N VAL A 36 9.27 21.04 6.40
CA VAL A 36 10.22 20.61 7.43
C VAL A 36 10.57 19.12 7.28
N ASN A 37 9.56 18.26 7.09
CA ASN A 37 9.74 16.81 6.99
C ASN A 37 10.63 16.38 5.81
N THR A 38 10.64 17.15 4.71
CA THR A 38 11.49 16.87 3.53
C THR A 38 12.94 17.34 3.68
N VAL A 39 13.20 18.29 4.59
CA VAL A 39 14.55 18.83 4.84
C VAL A 39 15.29 17.97 5.86
N LEU A 40 14.56 17.39 6.81
CA LEU A 40 15.15 16.51 7.81
C LEU A 40 15.60 15.19 7.18
N PRO A 41 16.79 14.68 7.56
CA PRO A 41 17.25 13.38 7.09
C PRO A 41 16.30 12.29 7.61
N GLU A 42 16.04 11.32 6.76
CA GLU A 42 15.18 10.21 7.11
C GLU A 42 15.81 9.30 8.18
N GLY A 43 14.98 8.83 9.10
CA GLY A 43 15.40 7.88 10.14
C GLY A 43 15.60 6.46 9.60
N LYS A 44 16.37 5.66 10.33
CA LYS A 44 16.59 4.23 10.04
C LYS A 44 15.26 3.48 9.94
N SER A 45 15.19 2.48 9.05
CA SER A 45 14.05 1.57 8.96
C SER A 45 13.98 0.65 10.18
N ILE A 46 12.78 0.13 10.42
CA ILE A 46 12.53 -0.86 11.47
C ILE A 46 13.19 -2.17 11.05
N GLN A 47 14.00 -2.74 11.94
CA GLN A 47 14.60 -4.07 11.76
C GLN A 47 13.99 -5.01 12.82
N PRO A 48 13.00 -5.84 12.44
CA PRO A 48 12.44 -6.83 13.35
C PRO A 48 13.38 -8.04 13.52
N ASP A 49 13.31 -8.73 14.65
CA ASP A 49 14.21 -9.86 14.99
C ASP A 49 14.17 -11.03 14.01
N TRP A 50 13.06 -11.19 13.27
CA TRP A 50 12.88 -12.27 12.29
C TRP A 50 13.49 -11.95 10.92
N ALA A 51 13.94 -10.72 10.67
CA ALA A 51 14.50 -10.29 9.40
C ALA A 51 16.02 -10.05 9.52
N ALA A 52 16.78 -10.61 8.58
CA ALA A 52 18.24 -10.42 8.54
C ALA A 52 18.64 -8.95 8.32
N GLU A 53 17.79 -8.18 7.63
CA GLU A 53 18.04 -6.78 7.27
C GLU A 53 16.84 -5.88 7.62
N PRO A 54 17.05 -4.56 7.80
CA PRO A 54 15.97 -3.61 8.01
C PRO A 54 14.96 -3.59 6.85
N LEU A 55 13.69 -3.32 7.17
CA LEU A 55 12.65 -3.24 6.15
C LEU A 55 12.92 -2.08 5.18
N LEU A 56 13.00 -2.38 3.89
CA LEU A 56 13.19 -1.38 2.83
C LEU A 56 12.10 -0.32 2.85
N LYS A 57 12.51 0.95 2.69
CA LYS A 57 11.62 2.09 2.48
C LYS A 57 10.89 1.96 1.15
N SER A 58 9.76 2.66 1.01
CA SER A 58 8.91 2.52 -0.17
C SER A 58 9.62 2.81 -1.50
N TYR A 59 10.57 3.73 -1.51
CA TYR A 59 11.35 4.09 -2.69
C TYR A 59 12.58 3.19 -2.92
N GLU A 60 13.01 2.43 -1.91
CA GLU A 60 14.08 1.42 -2.02
C GLU A 60 13.55 0.07 -2.53
N ARG A 61 12.23 -0.12 -2.55
CA ARG A 61 11.60 -1.35 -3.04
C ARG A 61 11.78 -1.48 -4.54
N SER A 62 12.62 -2.43 -4.94
CA SER A 62 12.70 -2.87 -6.34
C SER A 62 11.63 -3.91 -6.65
N ALA A 63 11.03 -3.83 -7.83
CA ALA A 63 10.36 -5.00 -8.39
C ALA A 63 11.46 -6.01 -8.75
N PRO A 64 11.39 -7.27 -8.27
CA PRO A 64 12.33 -8.28 -8.72
C PRO A 64 12.25 -8.37 -10.25
N PRO A 65 13.37 -8.63 -10.95
CA PRO A 65 13.34 -8.83 -12.39
C PRO A 65 12.43 -10.01 -12.68
N LEU A 66 11.22 -9.71 -13.16
CA LEU A 66 10.27 -10.73 -13.57
C LEU A 66 10.73 -11.20 -14.95
N GLY A 67 11.77 -12.04 -14.98
CA GLY A 67 12.38 -12.57 -16.18
C GLY A 67 11.33 -13.05 -17.19
N PHE A 68 11.61 -12.87 -18.48
CA PHE A 68 10.76 -13.34 -19.56
C PHE A 68 11.42 -14.54 -20.24
N PRO A 69 10.73 -15.67 -20.43
CA PRO A 69 9.36 -15.97 -20.01
C PRO A 69 9.25 -16.07 -18.48
N ARG A 70 8.16 -15.54 -17.92
CA ARG A 70 7.82 -15.85 -16.53
C ARG A 70 7.30 -17.27 -16.54
N GLU A 71 8.08 -18.24 -16.09
CA GLU A 71 7.49 -19.45 -15.53
C GLU A 71 6.88 -19.05 -14.21
N THR A 72 5.61 -18.69 -14.27
CA THR A 72 4.83 -18.59 -13.06
C THR A 72 4.67 -20.02 -12.54
N ASP A 73 5.32 -20.34 -11.42
CA ASP A 73 4.98 -21.52 -10.60
C ASP A 73 3.53 -21.47 -10.08
N SER A 74 2.74 -20.46 -10.48
CA SER A 74 1.30 -20.50 -10.36
C SER A 74 0.76 -21.64 -11.21
N LEU A 75 0.65 -22.80 -10.57
CA LEU A 75 -0.30 -23.85 -10.94
C LEU A 75 -1.59 -23.17 -11.42
N CYS A 76 -2.12 -23.66 -12.55
CA CYS A 76 -3.34 -23.14 -13.15
C CYS A 76 -4.43 -22.93 -12.06
N PRO A 77 -5.09 -21.76 -12.00
CA PRO A 77 -6.09 -21.48 -10.96
C PRO A 77 -7.21 -22.52 -10.88
N ALA A 78 -7.51 -23.21 -11.98
CA ALA A 78 -8.44 -24.34 -11.99
C ALA A 78 -7.81 -25.60 -11.36
N CYS A 79 -6.57 -25.93 -11.71
CA CYS A 79 -5.83 -27.07 -11.15
C CYS A 79 -5.59 -26.92 -9.64
N VAL A 80 -5.28 -25.71 -9.17
CA VAL A 80 -5.12 -25.46 -7.72
C VAL A 80 -6.42 -25.74 -6.97
N LYS A 81 -7.57 -25.36 -7.54
CA LYS A 81 -8.88 -25.61 -6.93
C LYS A 81 -9.20 -27.11 -6.91
N SER A 82 -8.96 -27.82 -8.01
CA SER A 82 -9.26 -29.25 -8.08
C SER A 82 -8.41 -30.06 -7.11
N VAL A 83 -7.09 -29.80 -7.07
CA VAL A 83 -6.17 -30.51 -6.16
C VAL A 83 -6.51 -30.20 -4.70
N ARG A 84 -6.81 -28.94 -4.35
CA ARG A 84 -7.24 -28.58 -2.99
C ARG A 84 -8.51 -29.31 -2.57
N ASN A 85 -9.50 -29.40 -3.46
CA ASN A 85 -10.72 -30.12 -3.16
C ASN A 85 -10.48 -31.62 -2.96
N GLY A 86 -9.62 -32.24 -3.78
CA GLY A 86 -9.25 -33.65 -3.63
C GLY A 86 -8.52 -33.95 -2.32
N VAL A 87 -7.63 -33.07 -1.89
CA VAL A 87 -6.96 -33.18 -0.57
C VAL A 87 -7.98 -33.05 0.58
N ILE A 88 -8.90 -32.09 0.50
CA ILE A 88 -9.95 -31.89 1.53
C ILE A 88 -10.90 -33.10 1.59
N ALA A 89 -11.23 -33.70 0.44
CA ALA A 89 -12.07 -34.89 0.37
C ALA A 89 -11.34 -36.17 0.83
N GLY A 90 -10.02 -36.15 0.93
CA GLY A 90 -9.18 -37.31 1.26
C GLY A 90 -8.86 -38.21 0.06
N ASP A 91 -9.22 -37.79 -1.15
CA ASP A 91 -8.94 -38.52 -2.40
C ASP A 91 -7.45 -38.41 -2.82
N ILE A 92 -6.77 -37.36 -2.36
CA ILE A 92 -5.36 -37.09 -2.63
C ILE A 92 -4.60 -37.03 -1.30
N PRO A 93 -3.56 -37.85 -1.09
CA PRO A 93 -2.75 -37.80 0.13
C PRO A 93 -1.89 -36.53 0.19
N LEU A 94 -1.62 -36.07 1.41
CA LEU A 94 -0.72 -34.95 1.72
C LEU A 94 0.75 -35.34 1.62
#